data_AF-M1T551-F1
#
_entry.id   AF-M1T551-F1
#
_cell.length_a   1.000
_cell.length_b   1.000
_cell.length_c   1.000
_cell.angle_alpha   90.00
_cell.angle_beta   90.00
_cell.angle_gamma   90.00
#
_symmetry.space_group_name_H-M   'P 1'
#
loop_
_entity.id
_entity.type
_entity.pdbx_description
1 polymer ?
#
loop_
_entity_poly.entity_id
_entity_poly.type
_entity_poly.pdbx_seq_one_letter_code
_entity_poly.pdbx_strand_id
1 'polypeptide(L)'
;MGSLFTSICPSLVLRGIGEIISSRSCPKVLLLNGSLDRETSGFSASSFVTAITDALNRTYGDPQNSLKNSPSQYINTLLVPKEGAIPLDLQCLASQGIFDLVCRLTVVDLIDIWDKNFSFPSFDKNKLLHSVKESEREE
;
A
#
# COMPACT_ATOMS: atom_id res chain seq x y z
N MET A 1 5.13 -7.09 5.68
CA MET A 1 5.75 -6.32 6.77
C MET A 1 7.24 -6.47 6.67
N GLY A 2 7.98 -5.38 6.69
CA GLY A 2 9.43 -5.35 6.52
C GLY A 2 9.91 -3.94 6.20
N SER A 3 11.19 -3.67 6.41
CA SER A 3 11.77 -2.37 6.04
C SER A 3 11.69 -2.16 4.53
N LEU A 4 11.33 -0.93 4.13
CA LEU A 4 11.03 -0.60 2.75
C LEU A 4 12.24 -0.85 1.85
N PHE A 5 13.38 -0.22 2.16
CA PHE A 5 14.55 -0.22 1.28
C PHE A 5 15.51 -1.40 1.51
N THR A 6 15.49 -2.01 2.69
CA THR A 6 16.39 -3.12 3.04
C THR A 6 15.75 -4.51 2.94
N SER A 7 14.43 -4.60 2.75
CA SER A 7 13.74 -5.90 2.60
C SER A 7 12.78 -5.94 1.42
N ILE A 8 11.86 -4.98 1.33
CA ILE A 8 10.78 -5.00 0.33
C ILE A 8 11.33 -4.67 -1.06
N CYS A 9 11.91 -3.48 -1.25
CA CYS A 9 12.42 -3.03 -2.55
C CYS A 9 13.48 -3.97 -3.17
N PRO A 10 14.46 -4.51 -2.42
CA PRO A 10 15.43 -5.45 -2.98
C PRO A 10 14.80 -6.75 -3.51
N SER A 11 13.67 -7.18 -2.93
CA SER A 11 12.94 -8.36 -3.41
C SER A 11 12.12 -8.08 -4.67
N LEU A 12 11.62 -6.85 -4.81
CA LEU A 12 10.71 -6.46 -5.88
C LEU A 12 11.41 -5.93 -7.14
N VAL A 13 12.66 -5.47 -7.03
CA VAL A 13 13.43 -4.92 -8.16
C VAL A 13 13.92 -5.98 -9.15
N LEU A 14 13.75 -7.26 -8.83
CA LEU A 14 14.22 -8.37 -9.66
C LEU A 14 13.43 -8.45 -10.99
N ARG A 15 14.14 -8.80 -12.07
CA ARG A 15 13.54 -8.94 -13.41
C ARG A 15 12.43 -9.99 -13.40
N GLY A 16 11.30 -9.69 -14.03
CA GLY A 16 10.14 -10.58 -14.10
C GLY A 16 9.13 -10.38 -12.98
N ILE A 17 9.51 -9.79 -11.84
CA ILE A 17 8.58 -9.61 -10.71
C ILE A 17 7.52 -8.55 -11.03
N GLY A 18 7.94 -7.37 -11.49
CA GLY A 18 7.01 -6.31 -11.93
C GLY A 18 6.10 -6.79 -13.07
N GLU A 19 6.65 -7.51 -14.05
CA GLU A 19 5.89 -8.05 -15.17
C GLU A 19 4.80 -9.02 -14.70
N ILE A 20 5.15 -9.98 -13.83
CA ILE A 20 4.18 -10.95 -13.34
C ILE A 20 3.13 -10.29 -12.44
N ILE A 21 3.54 -9.43 -11.51
CA ILE A 21 2.58 -8.79 -10.59
C ILE A 21 1.60 -7.94 -11.40
N SER A 22 2.07 -7.06 -12.29
CA SER A 22 1.19 -6.19 -13.09
C SER A 22 0.24 -6.97 -14.02
N SER A 23 0.63 -8.15 -14.50
CA SER A 23 -0.20 -8.97 -15.39
C SER A 23 -1.38 -9.66 -14.70
N ARG A 24 -1.35 -9.80 -13.36
CA ARG A 24 -2.37 -10.58 -12.62
C ARG A 24 -3.52 -9.69 -12.16
N SER A 25 -4.74 -10.19 -12.30
CA SER A 25 -5.97 -9.55 -11.81
C SER A 25 -6.32 -9.96 -10.37
N CYS A 26 -5.35 -10.42 -9.57
CA CYS A 26 -5.57 -10.77 -8.17
C CYS A 26 -5.50 -9.52 -7.26
N PRO A 27 -6.07 -9.59 -6.04
CA PRO A 27 -5.85 -8.58 -5.03
C PRO A 27 -4.35 -8.41 -4.70
N LYS A 28 -3.90 -7.17 -4.56
CA LYS A 28 -2.49 -6.80 -4.31
C LYS A 28 -2.40 -5.83 -3.14
N VAL A 29 -2.24 -6.41 -1.96
CA VAL A 29 -2.39 -5.70 -0.71
C VAL A 29 -1.03 -5.25 -0.18
N LEU A 30 -0.88 -3.96 0.08
CA LEU A 30 0.27 -3.41 0.80
C LEU A 30 -0.11 -3.19 2.27
N LEU A 31 0.62 -3.84 3.17
CA LEU A 31 0.49 -3.64 4.60
C LEU A 31 1.59 -2.69 5.08
N LEU A 32 1.21 -1.49 5.51
CA LEU A 32 2.15 -0.49 6.02
C LEU A 32 2.66 -0.87 7.41
N ASN A 33 3.91 -0.52 7.67
CA ASN A 33 4.50 -0.66 9.00
C ASN A 33 3.79 0.29 9.99
N GLY A 34 3.71 -0.11 11.27
CA GLY A 34 3.10 0.72 12.32
C GLY A 34 3.92 1.96 12.69
N SER A 35 5.22 1.94 12.42
CA SER A 35 6.14 3.04 12.67
C SER A 35 7.07 3.25 11.49
N LEU A 36 7.53 4.48 11.33
CA LEU A 36 8.63 4.78 10.42
C LEU A 36 9.94 4.24 11.02
N ASP A 37 10.79 3.67 10.18
CA ASP A 37 12.17 3.36 10.53
C ASP A 37 13.08 4.55 10.18
N ARG A 38 14.38 4.42 10.44
CA ARG A 38 15.36 5.49 10.19
C ARG A 38 15.48 5.85 8.71
N GLU A 39 15.07 4.98 7.81
CA GLU A 39 15.18 5.13 6.35
C GLU A 39 13.94 5.79 5.74
N THR A 40 12.82 5.76 6.46
CA THR A 40 11.51 6.23 6.00
C THR A 40 11.02 7.45 6.77
N SER A 41 11.88 8.12 7.55
CA SER A 41 11.49 9.34 8.27
C SER A 41 10.94 10.41 7.32
N GLY A 42 9.71 10.86 7.56
CA GLY A 42 9.02 11.84 6.72
C GLY A 42 8.28 11.27 5.50
N PHE A 43 8.26 9.94 5.32
CA PHE A 43 7.49 9.32 4.25
C PHE A 43 6.00 9.31 4.58
N SER A 44 5.19 9.71 3.61
CA SER A 44 3.75 9.46 3.61
C SER A 44 3.43 8.09 3.01
N ALA A 45 2.19 7.62 3.19
CA ALA A 45 1.72 6.39 2.57
C ALA A 45 1.91 6.36 1.04
N SER A 46 1.64 7.47 0.34
CA SER A 46 1.88 7.55 -1.11
C SER A 46 3.37 7.46 -1.48
N SER A 47 4.27 7.88 -0.57
CA SER A 47 5.71 7.75 -0.75
C SER A 47 6.14 6.28 -0.73
N PHE A 48 5.56 5.47 0.17
CA PHE A 48 5.77 4.01 0.17
C PHE A 48 5.30 3.37 -1.13
N VAL A 49 4.12 3.74 -1.60
CA VAL A 49 3.55 3.25 -2.87
C VAL A 49 4.45 3.62 -4.05
N THR A 50 4.94 4.87 -4.08
CA THR A 50 5.85 5.35 -5.13
C THR A 50 7.15 4.55 -5.13
N ALA A 51 7.78 4.40 -3.96
CA ALA A 51 9.03 3.67 -3.84
C ALA A 51 8.91 2.20 -4.29
N ILE A 52 7.81 1.53 -3.92
CA ILE A 52 7.54 0.16 -4.36
C ILE A 52 7.30 0.09 -5.87
N THR A 53 6.53 1.04 -6.40
CA THR A 53 6.27 1.16 -7.84
C THR A 53 7.57 1.36 -8.61
N ASP A 54 8.45 2.24 -8.13
CA ASP A 54 9.75 2.52 -8.75
C ASP A 54 10.68 1.31 -8.70
N ALA A 55 10.66 0.55 -7.60
CA ALA A 55 11.41 -0.69 -7.50
C ALA A 55 10.91 -1.72 -8.53
N LEU A 56 9.60 -1.96 -8.60
CA LEU A 56 8.99 -2.91 -9.55
C LEU A 56 9.20 -2.48 -11.02
N ASN A 57 9.12 -1.18 -11.28
CA ASN A 57 9.37 -0.62 -12.60
C ASN A 57 10.86 -0.53 -12.95
N ARG A 58 11.76 -0.71 -11.98
CA ARG A 58 13.20 -0.46 -12.16
C ARG A 58 13.46 0.93 -12.73
N THR A 59 12.75 1.94 -12.23
CA THR A 59 12.74 3.31 -12.78
C THR A 59 14.15 3.91 -12.89
N TYR A 60 15.01 3.65 -11.90
CA TYR A 60 16.39 4.18 -11.84
C TYR A 60 17.46 3.18 -12.33
N GLY A 61 17.04 2.04 -12.89
CA GLY A 61 17.93 1.01 -13.41
C GLY A 61 18.26 1.21 -14.89
N ASP A 62 18.58 0.12 -15.58
CA ASP A 62 18.76 0.11 -17.03
C ASP A 62 17.44 0.46 -17.75
N PRO A 63 17.38 1.56 -18.54
CA PRO A 63 16.18 1.97 -19.26
C PRO A 63 15.60 0.90 -20.17
N GLN A 64 16.42 0.01 -20.74
CA GLN A 64 15.94 -1.08 -21.61
C GLN A 64 15.14 -2.14 -20.86
N ASN A 65 15.34 -2.20 -19.55
CA ASN A 65 14.70 -3.15 -18.64
C ASN A 65 13.66 -2.47 -17.74
N SER A 66 13.37 -1.19 -17.94
CA SER A 66 12.39 -0.44 -17.15
C SER A 66 10.96 -0.73 -17.62
N LEU A 67 10.02 -0.76 -16.67
CA LEU A 67 8.58 -0.83 -16.94
C LEU A 67 7.95 0.55 -16.71
N LYS A 68 6.76 0.77 -17.29
CA LYS A 68 6.00 2.03 -17.16
C LYS A 68 4.60 1.80 -16.61
N ASN A 69 4.47 0.80 -15.74
CA ASN A 69 3.18 0.47 -15.13
C ASN A 69 2.81 1.51 -14.06
N SER A 70 1.51 1.74 -13.92
CA SER A 70 0.98 2.62 -12.87
C SER A 70 1.00 1.93 -11.49
N PRO A 71 1.03 2.69 -10.38
CA PRO A 71 0.97 2.12 -9.04
C PRO A 71 -0.22 1.18 -8.81
N SER A 72 -1.39 1.55 -9.34
CA SER A 72 -2.63 0.74 -9.26
C SER A 72 -2.52 -0.67 -9.84
N GLN A 73 -1.58 -0.90 -10.76
CA GLN A 73 -1.33 -2.24 -11.31
C GLN A 73 -0.56 -3.14 -10.33
N TYR A 74 0.16 -2.55 -9.38
CA TYR A 74 0.98 -3.24 -8.39
C TYR A 74 0.36 -3.31 -7.01
N ILE A 75 -0.37 -2.28 -6.60
CA ILE A 75 -0.99 -2.16 -5.29
C ILE A 75 -2.42 -1.66 -5.49
N ASN A 76 -3.39 -2.41 -5.01
CA ASN A 76 -4.80 -2.02 -5.09
C ASN A 76 -5.37 -1.60 -3.73
N THR A 77 -4.90 -2.23 -2.67
CA THR A 77 -5.43 -2.06 -1.32
C THR A 77 -4.30 -1.76 -0.36
N LEU A 78 -4.50 -0.74 0.47
CA LEU A 78 -3.56 -0.36 1.51
C LEU A 78 -4.17 -0.68 2.88
N LEU A 79 -3.48 -1.53 3.64
CA LEU A 79 -3.82 -1.83 5.02
C LEU A 79 -2.96 -0.97 5.93
N VAL A 80 -3.61 -0.20 6.79
CA VAL A 80 -2.94 0.73 7.70
C VAL A 80 -3.33 0.38 9.14
N PRO A 81 -2.35 0.20 10.04
CA PRO A 81 -2.64 0.00 11.46
C PRO A 81 -3.29 1.25 12.06
N LYS A 82 -4.23 1.05 12.98
CA LYS A 82 -5.08 2.12 13.54
C LYS A 82 -4.30 3.26 14.21
N GLU A 83 -3.14 2.95 14.79
CA GLU A 83 -2.26 3.91 15.47
C GLU A 83 -0.94 4.10 14.71
N GLY A 84 -0.96 3.88 13.39
CA GLY A 84 0.23 4.03 12.56
C GLY A 84 0.77 5.45 12.58
N ALA A 85 2.08 5.61 12.79
CA ALA A 85 2.76 6.91 12.75
C ALA A 85 2.96 7.46 11.33
N ILE A 86 2.53 6.72 10.31
CA ILE A 86 2.73 7.06 8.89
C ILE A 86 1.58 7.96 8.41
N PRO A 87 1.85 9.18 7.95
CA PRO A 87 0.82 10.08 7.43
C PRO A 87 0.09 9.49 6.21
N LEU A 88 -1.25 9.55 6.23
CA LEU A 88 -2.12 9.11 5.12
C LEU A 88 -2.50 10.30 4.24
N ASP A 89 -1.79 10.47 3.13
CA ASP A 89 -2.04 11.50 2.12
C ASP A 89 -3.05 11.02 1.08
N LEU A 90 -4.33 11.05 1.46
CA LEU A 90 -5.45 10.52 0.68
C LEU A 90 -5.52 11.06 -0.75
N GLN A 91 -5.22 12.34 -0.96
CA GLN A 91 -5.23 12.96 -2.30
C GLN A 91 -4.14 12.37 -3.21
N CYS A 92 -2.93 12.20 -2.68
CA CYS A 92 -1.83 11.59 -3.42
C CYS A 92 -2.12 10.11 -3.72
N LEU A 93 -2.63 9.36 -2.74
CA LEU A 93 -3.05 7.97 -2.93
C LEU A 93 -4.13 7.82 -4.00
N ALA A 94 -5.15 8.69 -3.98
CA ALA A 94 -6.18 8.70 -5.01
C ALA A 94 -5.61 9.00 -6.40
N SER A 95 -4.66 9.94 -6.52
CA SER A 95 -3.98 10.25 -7.78
C SER A 95 -3.14 9.07 -8.32
N GLN A 96 -2.66 8.20 -7.42
CA GLN A 96 -1.94 6.97 -7.76
C GLN A 96 -2.89 5.80 -8.10
N GLY A 97 -4.21 6.01 -7.99
CA GLY A 97 -5.24 5.00 -8.28
C GLY A 97 -5.50 4.03 -7.12
N ILE A 98 -5.11 4.39 -5.89
CA ILE A 98 -5.37 3.59 -4.69
C ILE A 98 -6.59 4.17 -3.98
N PHE A 99 -7.67 3.40 -4.00
CA PHE A 99 -8.96 3.80 -3.42
C PHE A 99 -9.38 2.93 -2.23
N ASP A 100 -8.86 1.70 -2.14
CA ASP A 100 -9.23 0.77 -1.09
C ASP A 100 -8.27 0.90 0.09
N LEU A 101 -8.67 1.74 1.05
CA LEU A 101 -7.94 1.99 2.29
C LEU A 101 -8.66 1.31 3.46
N VAL A 102 -7.98 0.38 4.13
CA VAL A 102 -8.50 -0.25 5.34
C VAL A 102 -7.72 0.27 6.53
N CYS A 103 -8.28 1.29 7.18
CA CYS A 103 -7.73 1.93 8.36
C CYS A 103 -8.54 1.47 9.58
N ARG A 104 -8.10 0.43 10.29
CA ARG A 104 -8.68 0.00 11.60
C ARG A 104 -8.10 -1.30 12.17
N LEU A 105 -6.97 -1.80 11.66
CA LEU A 105 -6.46 -3.08 12.13
C LEU A 105 -5.66 -2.90 13.43
N THR A 106 -6.13 -3.56 14.48
CA THR A 106 -5.33 -3.89 15.66
C THR A 106 -4.47 -5.13 15.39
N VAL A 107 -3.50 -5.43 16.25
CA VAL A 107 -2.72 -6.67 16.15
C VAL A 107 -3.63 -7.91 16.18
N VAL A 108 -4.74 -7.84 16.92
CA VAL A 108 -5.76 -8.90 16.97
C VAL A 108 -6.46 -9.07 15.63
N ASP A 109 -6.84 -7.96 14.98
CA ASP A 109 -7.48 -8.01 13.65
C ASP A 109 -6.53 -8.58 12.58
N LEU A 110 -5.22 -8.33 12.70
CA LEU A 110 -4.21 -8.88 11.77
C LEU A 110 -4.06 -10.40 11.91
N ILE A 111 -4.09 -10.92 13.15
CA ILE A 111 -4.05 -12.37 13.41
C ILE A 111 -5.33 -13.03 12.88
N ASP A 112 -6.48 -12.42 13.11
CA ASP A 112 -7.79 -12.92 12.65
C ASP A 112 -7.88 -12.99 11.11
N ILE A 113 -7.29 -12.03 10.39
CA ILE A 113 -7.20 -12.06 8.92
C ILE A 113 -6.30 -13.20 8.43
N TRP A 114 -5.23 -13.51 9.16
CA TRP A 114 -4.28 -14.55 8.78
C TRP A 114 -4.84 -15.96 9.02
N ASP A 115 -5.60 -16.15 10.10
CA ASP A 115 -6.22 -17.44 10.45
C ASP A 115 -7.48 -17.76 9.63
N LYS A 116 -8.26 -16.75 9.23
CA LYS A 116 -9.49 -16.95 8.45
C LYS A 116 -9.20 -16.85 6.95
N ASN A 117 -8.79 -17.96 6.33
CA ASN A 117 -8.69 -18.20 4.88
C ASN A 117 -9.37 -17.12 3.99
N PHE A 118 -8.67 -16.00 3.78
CA PHE A 118 -8.91 -14.97 2.75
C PHE A 118 -10.38 -14.65 2.38
N SER A 119 -11.29 -14.46 3.34
CA SER A 119 -12.60 -13.87 3.04
C SER A 119 -12.61 -12.40 3.47
N PHE A 120 -12.17 -11.53 2.56
CA PHE A 120 -12.29 -10.09 2.76
C PHE A 120 -13.77 -9.70 2.91
N PRO A 121 -14.14 -8.88 3.89
CA PRO A 121 -15.43 -8.21 3.85
C PRO A 121 -15.44 -7.34 2.60
N SER A 122 -16.35 -7.62 1.66
CA SER A 122 -16.63 -6.71 0.55
C SER A 122 -17.03 -5.36 1.15
N PHE A 123 -16.16 -4.36 1.01
CA PHE A 123 -16.39 -3.03 1.57
C PHE A 123 -17.19 -2.19 0.58
N ASP A 124 -18.40 -1.83 1.01
CA ASP A 124 -19.32 -0.98 0.26
C ASP A 124 -18.75 0.45 0.17
N LYS A 125 -18.52 0.92 -1.07
CA LYS A 125 -18.02 2.27 -1.40
C LYS A 125 -18.77 3.39 -0.69
N ASN A 126 -20.03 3.17 -0.32
CA ASN A 126 -20.87 4.19 0.32
C ASN A 126 -20.56 4.40 1.82
N LYS A 127 -19.93 3.44 2.50
CA LYS A 127 -19.59 3.59 3.94
C LYS A 127 -18.36 4.45 4.19
N LEU A 128 -17.45 4.57 3.21
CA LEU A 128 -16.20 5.32 3.32
C LEU A 128 -16.45 6.84 3.37
N LEU A 129 -17.42 7.32 2.58
CA LEU A 129 -17.82 8.74 2.58
C LEU A 129 -18.49 9.19 3.89
N HIS A 130 -19.06 8.26 4.66
CA HIS A 130 -19.68 8.60 5.95
C HIS A 130 -18.65 8.70 7.08
N SER A 131 -17.65 7.81 7.12
CA SER A 131 -16.61 7.88 8.16
C SER A 131 -15.66 9.07 8.02
N VAL A 132 -15.42 9.58 6.79
CA VAL A 132 -14.65 10.83 6.61
C VAL A 132 -15.45 12.06 7.06
N LYS A 133 -16.79 12.03 6.94
CA LYS A 133 -17.66 13.13 7.38
C LYS A 133 -17.89 13.19 8.89
N GLU A 134 -17.69 12.08 9.61
CA GLU A 134 -17.78 12.07 11.08
C GLU A 134 -16.51 12.59 11.74
N SER A 135 -15.33 12.40 11.13
CA SER A 135 -14.07 12.97 11.63
C SER A 135 -13.96 14.49 11.46
N GLU A 136 -14.76 15.12 10.59
CA GLU A 136 -14.81 16.58 10.42
C GLU A 136 -15.86 17.27 11.33
N ARG A 137 -16.58 16.52 12.19
CA ARG A 137 -17.60 17.09 13.09
C ARG A 137 -17.22 17.08 14.57
N GLU A 138 -16.02 16.61 14.92
CA GLU A 138 -15.52 16.58 16.29
C GLU A 138 -14.35 17.56 16.56
N GLU A 139 -14.09 18.50 15.65
CA GLU A 139 -13.40 19.78 15.92
C GLU A 139 -14.40 20.93 16.02
#